data_AF-E3P7U7-F1
#
_entry.id   AF-E3P7U7-F1
#
_cell.length_a   1.000
_cell.length_b   1.000
_cell.length_c   1.000
_cell.angle_alpha   90.00
_cell.angle_beta   90.00
_cell.angle_gamma   90.00
#
_symmetry.space_group_name_H-M   'P 1'
#
loop_
_entity.id
_entity.type
_entity.pdbx_description
1 polymer ?
#
loop_
_entity_poly.entity_id
_entity_poly.type
_entity_poly.pdbx_seq_one_letter_code
_entity_poly.pdbx_strand_id
1 'polypeptide(L)'
;RHIFQLYLTKKYGYKKLCQRLTQQKFFFRERPFQPYHIYSILKNPLYYGEIKGGSLGKYLGTFEPILSKTIFFQAQEIRQSRCTAKKDTYPYLLRQKIRCPFCGRHLSSKYQWNTKKTKTLHYYHCT
;
A
#
# COMPACT_ATOMS: atom_id res chain seq x y z
N ARG A 1 6.34 -11.56 17.31
CA ARG A 1 5.84 -10.70 18.41
C ARG A 1 6.50 -9.32 18.42
N HIS A 2 7.84 -9.23 18.52
CA HIS A 2 8.61 -7.96 18.57
C HIS A 2 8.21 -6.88 17.54
N ILE A 3 8.07 -7.25 16.25
CA ILE A 3 7.69 -6.31 15.18
C ILE A 3 6.35 -5.62 15.47
N PHE A 4 5.36 -6.36 15.98
CA PHE A 4 4.06 -5.79 16.34
C PHE A 4 4.17 -4.83 17.52
N GLN A 5 4.92 -5.18 18.55
CA GLN A 5 5.16 -4.31 19.70
C GLN A 5 5.81 -2.99 19.27
N LEU A 6 6.88 -3.05 18.45
CA LEU A 6 7.51 -1.85 17.91
C LEU A 6 6.54 -1.03 17.04
N TYR A 7 5.71 -1.68 16.23
CA TYR A 7 4.73 -0.98 15.39
C TYR A 7 3.63 -0.28 16.21
N LEU A 8 3.15 -0.93 17.28
CA LEU A 8 2.13 -0.39 18.19
C LEU A 8 2.59 0.88 18.92
N THR A 9 3.90 1.10 19.10
CA THR A 9 4.41 2.36 19.68
C THR A 9 4.08 3.60 18.84
N LYS A 10 3.59 3.44 17.60
CA LYS A 10 3.30 4.50 16.61
C LYS A 10 4.51 5.35 16.19
N LYS A 11 5.70 5.16 16.77
CA LYS A 11 6.94 5.90 16.45
C LYS A 11 7.60 5.46 15.14
N TYR A 12 7.37 4.22 14.72
CA TYR A 12 8.05 3.63 13.57
C TYR A 12 7.10 3.37 12.39
N GLY A 13 7.49 3.82 11.20
CA GLY A 13 6.95 3.37 9.92
C GLY A 13 7.74 2.17 9.38
N TYR A 14 7.31 1.57 8.26
CA TYR A 14 7.92 0.34 7.74
C TYR A 14 9.42 0.47 7.46
N LYS A 15 9.86 1.57 6.84
CA LYS A 15 11.30 1.83 6.58
C LYS A 15 12.13 1.93 7.87
N LYS A 16 11.62 2.66 8.87
CA LYS A 16 12.29 2.81 10.17
C LYS A 16 12.35 1.49 10.94
N LEU A 17 11.30 0.66 10.84
CA LEU A 17 11.32 -0.70 11.41
C LEU A 17 12.41 -1.56 10.79
N CYS A 18 12.53 -1.56 9.46
CA CYS A 18 13.60 -2.28 8.76
C CYS A 18 14.98 -1.84 9.28
N GLN A 19 15.24 -0.54 9.34
CA GLN A 19 16.51 0.00 9.84
C GLN A 19 16.79 -0.45 11.28
N ARG A 20 15.80 -0.38 12.17
CA ARG A 20 15.94 -0.79 13.57
C ARG A 20 16.20 -2.29 13.72
N LEU A 21 15.51 -3.12 12.94
CA LEU A 21 15.73 -4.57 12.94
C LEU A 21 17.14 -4.92 12.47
N THR A 22 17.63 -4.24 11.41
CA THR A 22 19.00 -4.40 10.93
C THR A 22 20.03 -3.98 11.98
N GLN A 23 19.81 -2.87 12.70
CA GLN A 23 20.67 -2.42 13.81
C GLN A 23 20.72 -3.46 14.95
N GLN A 24 19.59 -4.13 15.20
CA GLN A 24 19.49 -5.22 16.17
C GLN A 24 20.03 -6.56 15.64
N LYS A 25 20.64 -6.59 14.45
CA LYS A 25 21.16 -7.79 13.76
C LYS A 25 20.09 -8.85 13.45
N PHE A 26 18.83 -8.44 13.30
CA PHE A 26 17.77 -9.30 12.79
C PHE A 26 17.74 -9.28 11.26
N PHE A 27 17.99 -10.44 10.66
CA PHE A 27 18.00 -10.61 9.21
C PHE A 27 16.94 -11.62 8.75
N PHE A 28 16.43 -11.41 7.55
CA PHE A 28 15.58 -12.35 6.83
C PHE A 28 16.44 -13.07 5.80
N ARG A 29 16.72 -14.36 6.02
CA ARG A 29 17.60 -15.15 5.15
C ARG A 29 18.93 -14.43 4.89
N GLU A 30 19.59 -13.99 5.97
CA GLU A 30 20.86 -13.25 5.95
C GLU A 30 20.81 -11.85 5.31
N ARG A 31 19.64 -11.39 4.87
CA ARG A 31 19.44 -10.08 4.27
C ARG A 31 18.62 -9.16 5.17
N PRO A 32 18.80 -7.83 5.08
CA PRO A 32 17.95 -6.87 5.77
C PRO A 32 16.47 -7.02 5.39
N PHE A 33 15.58 -6.70 6.33
CA PHE A 33 14.15 -6.65 6.05
C PHE A 33 13.85 -5.55 5.03
N GLN A 34 13.03 -5.86 4.01
CA GLN A 34 12.46 -4.88 3.10
C GLN A 34 11.08 -4.42 3.61
N PRO A 35 10.61 -3.21 3.27
CA PRO A 35 9.33 -2.70 3.76
C PRO A 35 8.12 -3.60 3.45
N TYR A 36 8.15 -4.33 2.32
CA TYR A 36 7.07 -5.28 2.00
C TYR A 36 7.05 -6.49 2.93
N HIS A 37 8.20 -6.93 3.48
CA HIS A 37 8.22 -7.99 4.50
C HIS A 37 7.42 -7.55 5.72
N ILE A 38 7.68 -6.33 6.21
CA ILE A 38 6.96 -5.76 7.36
C ILE A 38 5.48 -5.61 7.04
N TYR A 39 5.14 -5.13 5.84
CA TYR A 39 3.75 -5.06 5.37
C TYR A 39 3.06 -6.43 5.40
N SER A 40 3.70 -7.47 4.87
CA SER A 40 3.15 -8.82 4.80
C SER A 40 2.97 -9.40 6.20
N ILE A 41 3.95 -9.21 7.09
CA ILE A 41 3.88 -9.66 8.48
C ILE A 41 2.70 -8.99 9.20
N LEU A 42 2.59 -7.67 9.11
CA LEU A 42 1.51 -6.94 9.79
C LEU A 42 0.12 -7.21 9.19
N LYS A 43 0.03 -7.72 7.96
CA LYS A 43 -1.26 -8.03 7.30
C LYS A 43 -1.72 -9.48 7.51
N ASN A 44 -0.83 -10.39 7.92
CA ASN A 44 -1.13 -11.82 7.92
C ASN A 44 -2.00 -12.22 9.13
N PRO A 45 -3.26 -12.64 8.92
CA PRO A 45 -4.16 -13.02 10.02
C PRO A 45 -3.77 -14.37 10.67
N LEU A 46 -2.89 -15.14 10.03
CA LEU A 46 -2.36 -16.39 10.59
C LEU A 46 -1.77 -16.18 11.99
N TYR A 47 -1.19 -15.01 12.26
CA TYR A 47 -0.54 -14.74 13.54
C TYR A 47 -1.50 -14.67 14.73
N TYR A 48 -2.80 -14.46 14.52
CA TYR A 48 -3.81 -14.59 15.58
C TYR A 48 -4.67 -15.86 15.45
N GLY A 49 -4.32 -16.76 14.52
CA GLY A 49 -4.96 -18.06 14.35
C GLY A 49 -5.94 -18.17 13.18
N GLU A 50 -6.16 -17.13 12.37
CA GLU A 50 -7.08 -17.22 11.23
C GLU A 50 -6.35 -17.61 9.94
N ILE A 51 -6.78 -18.72 9.34
CA ILE A 51 -6.26 -19.28 8.09
C ILE A 51 -7.18 -18.88 6.94
N LYS A 52 -6.59 -18.54 5.79
CA LYS A 52 -7.31 -18.28 4.55
C LYS A 52 -7.42 -19.58 3.74
N GLY A 53 -8.62 -20.11 3.60
CA GLY A 53 -8.94 -21.36 2.89
C GLY A 53 -9.23 -21.21 1.39
N GLY A 54 -8.90 -20.07 0.77
CA GLY A 54 -9.26 -19.82 -0.62
C GLY A 54 -10.79 -19.80 -0.80
N SER A 55 -11.32 -20.78 -1.54
CA SER A 55 -12.77 -20.95 -1.81
C SER A 55 -13.59 -21.34 -0.57
N LEU A 56 -12.96 -21.95 0.43
CA LEU A 56 -13.62 -22.40 1.67
C LEU A 56 -13.79 -21.28 2.71
N GLY A 57 -13.38 -20.05 2.39
CA GLY A 57 -13.48 -18.90 3.28
C GLY A 57 -12.39 -18.84 4.35
N LYS A 58 -12.71 -18.32 5.52
CA LYS A 58 -11.77 -18.12 6.64
C LYS A 58 -12.16 -19.04 7.79
N TYR A 59 -11.17 -19.70 8.40
CA TYR A 59 -11.39 -20.57 9.55
C TYR A 59 -10.27 -20.40 10.58
N LEU A 60 -10.57 -20.78 11.82
CA LEU A 60 -9.58 -20.77 12.90
C LEU A 60 -8.75 -22.05 12.84
N GLY A 61 -7.43 -21.88 12.87
CA GLY A 61 -6.49 -22.98 13.00
C GLY A 61 -6.49 -23.56 14.40
N THR A 62 -6.10 -24.83 14.51
CA THR A 62 -5.96 -25.56 15.79
C THR A 62 -4.63 -25.30 16.50
N PHE A 63 -3.76 -24.45 15.93
CA PHE A 63 -2.45 -24.12 16.48
C PHE A 63 -2.49 -22.95 17.47
N GLU A 64 -1.50 -22.88 18.35
CA GLU A 64 -1.38 -21.75 19.29
C GLU A 64 -1.02 -20.45 18.55
N PRO A 65 -1.85 -19.38 18.68
CA PRO A 65 -1.61 -18.14 17.97
C PRO A 65 -0.38 -17.38 18.52
N ILE A 66 0.39 -16.78 17.62
CA ILE A 66 1.55 -15.96 17.99
C ILE A 66 1.10 -14.66 18.67
N LEU A 67 -0.09 -14.14 18.40
CA LEU A 67 -0.59 -12.87 18.92
C LEU A 67 -2.05 -12.99 19.33
N SER A 68 -2.48 -12.16 20.28
CA SER A 68 -3.91 -11.98 20.51
C SER A 68 -4.56 -11.27 19.32
N LYS A 69 -5.84 -11.57 19.11
CA LYS A 69 -6.68 -10.91 18.11
C LYS A 69 -6.70 -9.38 18.33
N THR A 70 -6.71 -8.94 19.58
CA THR A 70 -6.68 -7.51 19.97
C THR A 70 -5.44 -6.77 19.47
N ILE A 71 -4.24 -7.32 19.67
CA ILE A 71 -2.97 -6.73 19.20
C ILE A 71 -2.96 -6.60 17.68
N PHE A 72 -3.47 -7.62 16.98
CA PHE A 72 -3.54 -7.60 15.53
C PHE A 72 -4.46 -6.49 15.02
N PHE A 73 -5.65 -6.32 15.60
CA PHE A 73 -6.59 -5.28 15.19
C PHE A 73 -6.09 -3.88 15.49
N GLN A 74 -5.47 -3.64 16.66
CA GLN A 74 -4.81 -2.37 16.96
C GLN A 74 -3.75 -2.01 15.91
N ALA A 75 -2.97 -3.00 15.45
CA ALA A 75 -2.03 -2.77 14.36
C ALA A 75 -2.74 -2.43 13.03
N GLN A 76 -3.90 -3.04 12.73
CA GLN A 76 -4.68 -2.68 11.55
C GLN A 76 -5.23 -1.25 11.60
N GLU A 77 -5.72 -0.78 12.75
CA GLU A 77 -6.18 0.59 12.92
C GLU A 77 -5.07 1.62 12.67
N ILE A 78 -3.86 1.34 13.18
CA ILE A 78 -2.69 2.18 12.90
C ILE A 78 -2.36 2.18 11.39
N ARG A 79 -2.51 1.04 10.72
CA ARG A 79 -2.28 0.96 9.26
C ARG A 79 -3.30 1.77 8.49
N GLN A 80 -4.58 1.68 8.86
CA GLN A 80 -5.67 2.41 8.22
C GLN A 80 -5.54 3.91 8.46
N SER A 81 -5.22 4.36 9.67
CA SER A 81 -4.99 5.79 9.95
C SER A 81 -3.79 6.37 9.20
N ARG A 82 -2.79 5.54 8.85
CA ARG A 82 -1.65 5.92 8.03
C ARG A 82 -1.91 5.80 6.52
N CYS A 83 -3.01 5.18 6.10
CA CYS A 83 -3.43 5.19 4.70
C CYS A 83 -3.97 6.57 4.37
N THR A 84 -3.10 7.43 3.83
CA THR A 84 -3.52 8.68 3.22
C THR A 84 -4.26 8.39 1.92
N ALA A 85 -5.40 9.05 1.72
CA ALA A 85 -6.07 9.04 0.43
C ALA A 85 -5.06 9.52 -0.62
N LYS A 86 -4.87 8.74 -1.68
CA LYS A 86 -4.09 9.19 -2.82
C LYS A 86 -4.85 10.36 -3.43
N LYS A 87 -4.37 11.58 -3.20
CA LYS A 87 -4.86 12.74 -3.92
C LYS A 87 -4.45 12.57 -5.38
N ASP A 88 -5.43 12.55 -6.28
CA ASP A 88 -5.12 12.59 -7.69
C ASP A 88 -4.52 13.97 -7.99
N THR A 89 -3.23 13.99 -8.30
CA THR A 89 -2.50 15.21 -8.67
C THR A 89 -2.49 15.41 -10.18
N TYR A 90 -3.14 14.54 -10.96
CA TYR A 90 -3.20 14.73 -12.41
C TYR A 90 -4.02 15.98 -12.75
N PRO A 91 -3.51 16.85 -13.64
CA PRO A 91 -4.22 18.05 -14.07
C PRO A 91 -5.43 17.74 -14.99
N TYR A 92 -5.70 16.47 -15.28
CA TYR A 92 -6.67 16.04 -16.29
C TYR A 92 -7.91 15.38 -15.66
N LEU A 93 -8.81 16.22 -15.15
CA LEU A 93 -10.03 15.83 -14.44
C LEU A 93 -10.99 14.92 -15.24
N LEU A 94 -10.89 14.93 -16.57
CA LEU A 94 -11.78 14.21 -17.50
C LEU A 94 -11.11 12.99 -18.13
N ARG A 95 -9.92 12.59 -17.65
CA ARG A 95 -9.26 11.35 -18.08
C ARG A 95 -10.21 10.17 -17.91
N GLN A 96 -10.33 9.35 -18.96
CA GLN A 96 -11.25 8.19 -19.03
C GLN A 96 -12.76 8.52 -18.93
N LYS A 97 -13.17 9.80 -18.97
CA LYS A 97 -14.59 10.19 -18.92
C LYS A 97 -15.14 10.58 -20.29
N ILE A 98 -14.30 11.13 -21.17
CA ILE A 98 -14.71 11.56 -22.51
C ILE A 98 -14.42 10.45 -23.50
N ARG A 99 -15.41 10.09 -24.33
CA ARG A 99 -15.26 9.15 -25.45
C ARG A 99 -15.37 9.86 -26.78
N CYS A 100 -14.60 9.40 -27.76
CA CYS A 100 -14.68 9.89 -29.13
C CYS A 100 -15.96 9.33 -29.78
N PRO A 101 -16.83 10.17 -30.36
CA PRO A 101 -18.05 9.69 -31.01
C PRO A 101 -17.76 8.87 -32.29
N PHE A 102 -16.58 9.05 -32.90
CA PHE A 102 -16.22 8.37 -34.15
C PHE A 102 -15.56 7.00 -33.94
N CYS A 103 -14.64 6.86 -32.98
CA CYS A 103 -13.90 5.61 -32.75
C CYS A 103 -14.25 4.90 -31.43
N GLY A 104 -15.08 5.51 -30.58
CA GLY A 104 -15.50 4.95 -29.29
C GLY A 104 -14.44 4.91 -28.19
N ARG A 105 -13.17 5.22 -28.50
CA ARG A 105 -12.07 5.23 -27.52
C ARG A 105 -12.17 6.42 -26.58
N HIS A 106 -11.62 6.27 -25.38
CA HIS A 106 -11.46 7.41 -24.46
C HIS A 106 -10.42 8.39 -25.00
N LEU A 107 -10.68 9.69 -24.87
CA LEU A 107 -9.72 10.71 -25.28
C LEU A 107 -8.49 10.69 -24.36
N SER A 108 -7.32 10.86 -24.97
CA SER A 108 -6.03 10.92 -24.31
C SER A 108 -5.69 12.36 -23.94
N SER A 109 -5.28 12.58 -22.70
CA SER A 109 -4.80 13.87 -22.21
C SER A 109 -3.40 14.17 -22.74
N LYS A 110 -3.18 15.38 -23.25
CA LYS A 110 -1.90 15.85 -23.77
C LYS A 110 -1.63 17.28 -23.34
N TYR A 111 -0.36 17.63 -23.23
CA TYR A 111 0.06 19.02 -23.16
C TYR A 111 1.12 19.32 -24.21
N GLN A 112 1.19 20.57 -24.62
CA GLN A 112 2.18 21.07 -25.55
C GLN A 112 2.69 22.42 -25.10
N TRP A 113 4.00 22.62 -25.20
CA TRP A 113 4.62 23.92 -24.97
C TRP A 113 4.50 24.79 -26.22
N ASN A 114 4.40 26.11 -26.03
CA ASN A 114 4.66 27.04 -27.13
C ASN A 114 6.14 26.98 -27.55
N THR A 115 6.47 27.52 -28.73
CA THR A 115 7.85 27.50 -29.29
C THR A 115 8.90 28.05 -28.32
N LYS A 116 8.54 29.08 -27.55
CA LYS A 116 9.42 29.72 -26.56
C LYS A 116 9.48 29.00 -25.20
N LYS A 117 8.76 27.88 -25.01
CA LYS A 117 8.63 27.13 -23.75
C LYS A 117 8.25 27.97 -22.53
N THR A 118 7.44 28.99 -22.72
CA THR A 118 6.94 29.88 -21.67
C THR A 118 5.50 29.59 -21.27
N LYS A 119 4.71 28.93 -22.12
CA LYS A 119 3.31 28.60 -21.85
C LYS A 119 3.01 27.16 -22.25
N THR A 120 2.17 26.49 -21.47
CA THR A 120 1.64 25.15 -21.76
C THR A 120 0.17 25.21 -22.15
N LEU A 121 -0.20 24.49 -23.21
CA LEU A 121 -1.58 24.22 -23.58
C LEU A 121 -1.92 22.78 -23.18
N HIS A 122 -3.01 22.60 -22.45
CA HIS A 122 -3.53 21.29 -22.05
C HIS A 122 -4.79 20.98 -22.84
N TYR A 123 -4.86 19.82 -23.47
CA TYR A 123 -6.00 19.42 -24.29
C TYR A 123 -6.23 17.90 -24.25
N TYR A 124 -7.43 17.49 -24.65
CA TYR A 124 -7.78 16.09 -24.86
C TYR A 124 -7.87 15.84 -26.36
N HIS A 125 -7.26 14.76 -26.83
CA HIS A 125 -7.27 14.39 -28.25
C HIS A 125 -7.67 12.93 -28.43
N CYS A 126 -8.26 12.65 -29.58
CA CYS A 126 -8.50 11.29 -30.02
C CYS A 126 -7.17 10.67 -30.48
N THR A 127 -6.97 9.40 -30.12
CA THR A 127 -5.80 8.58 -30.50
C THR A 127 -6.21 7.37 -31.31
#